data_AF-A0A7W1I984-F1
#
_entry.id   AF-A0A7W1I984-F1
#
_cell.length_a   1.000
_cell.length_b   1.000
_cell.length_c   1.000
_cell.angle_alpha   90.00
_cell.angle_beta   90.00
_cell.angle_gamma   90.00
#
_symmetry.space_group_name_H-M   'P 1'
#
loop_
_entity.id
_entity.type
_entity.pdbx_description
1 polymer ?
#
loop_
_entity_poly.entity_id
_entity_poly.type
_entity_poly.pdbx_seq_one_letter_code
_entity_poly.pdbx_strand_id
1 'polypeptide(L)'
;NRACWAFYSGVLDRPGIGSRMEAAAIDYAFGELGVEKLWCEVLSTNPKVIALHRKVGFVVEGVFRNHYLIDGAFADVVRLALFRDTWNRYLRGPMQAVVEGKRVMDPTSPGQSHETTILATRERIALFGVLSGDANPIHGDPAAAKEAGFPSPIAHGMLLGALISGVFGTEFPGPGTIYRKQDLHFVAPVFEGESLLARITVLSKIGRTLIANVEVRRSSGDELVAEGEAELLIPRNSS
;
A
#
# COMPACT_ATOMS: atom_id res chain seq x y z
N ASN A 1 -15.17 8.32 -17.98
CA ASN A 1 -16.08 8.86 -16.95
C ASN A 1 -15.31 9.62 -15.89
N ARG A 2 -15.53 10.94 -15.76
CA ARG A 2 -14.95 11.81 -14.70
C ARG A 2 -16.10 12.45 -13.92
N ALA A 3 -16.03 12.48 -12.59
CA ALA A 3 -17.04 13.12 -11.74
C ALA A 3 -16.40 14.20 -10.85
N CYS A 4 -17.06 15.35 -10.73
CA CYS A 4 -16.72 16.43 -9.80
C CYS A 4 -17.69 16.37 -8.62
N TRP A 5 -17.20 16.65 -7.41
CA TRP A 5 -18.04 16.75 -6.22
C TRP A 5 -17.69 17.96 -5.37
N ALA A 6 -18.71 18.46 -4.68
CA ALA A 6 -18.59 19.43 -3.61
C ALA A 6 -19.71 19.15 -2.60
N PHE A 7 -19.41 19.18 -1.31
CA PHE A 7 -20.40 19.11 -0.26
C PHE A 7 -20.14 20.21 0.76
N TYR A 8 -21.21 20.86 1.19
CA TYR A 8 -21.16 21.88 2.23
C TYR A 8 -21.93 21.33 3.42
N SER A 9 -21.23 20.94 4.48
CA SER A 9 -21.91 20.74 5.76
C SER A 9 -22.29 22.11 6.30
N GLY A 10 -23.59 22.36 6.53
CA GLY A 10 -24.01 23.44 7.43
C GLY A 10 -23.43 23.25 8.83
N VAL A 11 -23.75 24.16 9.78
CA VAL A 11 -23.27 24.07 11.17
C VAL A 11 -23.72 22.74 11.79
N LEU A 12 -22.85 21.74 11.73
CA LEU A 12 -23.03 20.42 12.32
C LEU A 12 -22.02 20.31 13.45
N ASP A 13 -22.45 20.61 14.66
CA ASP A 13 -21.66 20.58 15.91
C ASP A 13 -21.33 19.14 16.37
N ARG A 14 -20.97 18.25 15.45
CA ARG A 14 -20.59 16.87 15.75
C ARG A 14 -19.26 16.51 15.06
N PRO A 15 -18.18 16.34 15.83
CA PRO A 15 -16.89 15.90 15.31
C PRO A 15 -17.01 14.60 14.48
N GLY A 16 -16.31 14.54 13.35
CA GLY A 16 -16.19 13.33 12.54
C GLY A 16 -17.28 13.10 11.48
N ILE A 17 -18.32 13.94 11.42
CA ILE A 17 -19.35 13.83 10.36
C ILE A 17 -18.73 14.05 8.96
N GLY A 18 -17.87 15.07 8.81
CA GLY A 18 -17.22 15.36 7.53
C GLY A 18 -16.44 14.16 6.99
N SER A 19 -15.66 13.48 7.83
CA SER A 19 -14.91 12.28 7.42
C SER A 19 -15.80 11.10 7.06
N ARG A 20 -16.98 10.95 7.69
CA ARG A 20 -17.94 9.89 7.35
C ARG A 20 -18.65 10.17 6.04
N MET A 21 -19.10 11.41 5.84
CA MET A 21 -19.73 11.84 4.58
C MET A 21 -18.76 11.68 3.41
N GLU A 22 -17.50 12.06 3.62
CA GLU A 22 -16.42 11.90 2.66
C GLU A 22 -16.20 10.44 2.29
N ALA A 23 -16.03 9.55 3.28
CA ALA A 23 -15.86 8.11 3.04
C ALA A 23 -17.05 7.50 2.29
N ALA A 24 -18.28 7.86 2.68
CA ALA A 24 -19.50 7.35 2.05
C ALA A 24 -19.63 7.77 0.58
N ALA A 25 -19.35 9.04 0.28
CA ALA A 25 -19.42 9.53 -1.08
C ALA A 25 -18.32 8.95 -1.98
N ILE A 26 -17.12 8.71 -1.45
CA ILE A 26 -16.05 8.03 -2.19
C ILE A 26 -16.44 6.57 -2.47
N ASP A 27 -16.93 5.84 -1.48
CA ASP A 27 -17.39 4.45 -1.62
C ASP A 27 -18.51 4.34 -2.67
N TYR A 28 -19.48 5.24 -2.62
CA TYR A 28 -20.55 5.34 -3.62
C TYR A 28 -20.01 5.65 -5.03
N ALA A 29 -19.10 6.63 -5.16
CA ALA A 29 -18.58 7.04 -6.46
C ALA A 29 -17.80 5.92 -7.16
N PHE A 30 -16.92 5.22 -6.45
CA PHE A 30 -16.11 4.16 -7.03
C PHE A 30 -16.83 2.81 -7.08
N GLY A 31 -17.61 2.49 -6.04
CA GLY A 31 -18.33 1.23 -5.89
C GLY A 31 -19.58 1.16 -6.74
N GLU A 32 -20.50 2.11 -6.59
CA GLU A 32 -21.78 2.10 -7.30
C GLU A 32 -21.70 2.81 -8.65
N LEU A 33 -21.15 4.03 -8.71
CA LEU A 33 -21.15 4.81 -9.96
C LEU A 33 -20.09 4.39 -10.97
N GLY A 34 -19.11 3.56 -10.57
CA GLY A 34 -18.12 3.06 -11.52
C GLY A 34 -17.19 4.13 -12.10
N VAL A 35 -16.97 5.27 -11.42
CA VAL A 35 -16.09 6.34 -11.96
C VAL A 35 -14.60 5.97 -11.88
N GLU A 36 -13.80 6.35 -12.89
CA GLU A 36 -12.34 6.09 -12.84
C GLU A 36 -11.59 7.09 -11.96
N LYS A 37 -12.17 8.28 -11.80
CA LYS A 37 -11.57 9.40 -11.11
C LYS A 37 -12.65 10.26 -10.46
N LEU A 38 -12.42 10.59 -9.19
CA LEU A 38 -13.16 11.58 -8.43
C LEU A 38 -12.24 12.78 -8.17
N TRP A 39 -12.70 14.01 -8.43
CA TRP A 39 -11.89 15.21 -8.22
C TRP A 39 -12.69 16.34 -7.57
N CYS A 40 -12.00 17.21 -6.84
CA CYS A 40 -12.57 18.39 -6.17
C CYS A 40 -11.65 19.61 -6.27
N GLU A 41 -12.21 20.75 -5.90
CA GLU A 41 -11.52 22.03 -5.80
C GLU A 41 -11.73 22.60 -4.40
N VAL A 42 -10.65 23.09 -3.80
CA VAL A 42 -10.67 23.65 -2.45
C VAL A 42 -9.93 24.97 -2.47
N LEU A 43 -10.52 26.01 -1.89
CA LEU A 43 -9.84 27.28 -1.68
C LEU A 43 -8.60 27.06 -0.81
N SER A 44 -7.48 27.66 -1.19
CA SER A 44 -6.21 27.55 -0.44
C SER A 44 -6.32 28.07 1.01
N THR A 45 -7.30 28.95 1.26
CA THR A 45 -7.62 29.48 2.59
C THR A 45 -8.23 28.45 3.55
N ASN A 46 -8.61 27.26 3.07
CA ASN A 46 -9.15 26.18 3.90
C ASN A 46 -8.20 24.95 3.96
N PRO A 47 -7.05 25.06 4.65
CA PRO A 47 -6.07 23.98 4.72
C PRO A 47 -6.60 22.72 5.42
N LYS A 48 -7.61 22.85 6.28
CA LYS A 48 -8.22 21.71 6.99
C LYS A 48 -8.93 20.75 6.02
N VAL A 49 -9.66 21.28 5.03
CA VAL A 49 -10.34 20.45 4.02
C VAL A 49 -9.33 19.81 3.07
N ILE A 50 -8.27 20.53 2.70
CA ILE A 50 -7.16 19.98 1.91
C ILE A 50 -6.51 18.79 2.65
N ALA A 51 -6.26 18.93 3.95
CA ALA A 51 -5.71 17.86 4.78
C ALA A 51 -6.66 16.66 4.89
N LEU A 52 -7.97 16.91 5.03
CA LEU A 52 -9.00 15.86 5.06
C LEU A 52 -8.99 15.02 3.77
N HIS A 53 -9.03 15.65 2.59
CA HIS A 53 -8.98 14.95 1.30
C HIS A 53 -7.70 14.13 1.15
N ARG A 54 -6.54 14.69 1.50
CA ARG A 54 -5.26 13.98 1.46
C ARG A 54 -5.23 12.75 2.35
N LYS A 55 -5.86 12.83 3.53
CA LYS A 55 -5.96 11.71 4.47
C LYS A 55 -6.71 10.51 3.89
N VAL A 56 -7.64 10.75 2.96
CA VAL A 56 -8.40 9.71 2.27
C VAL A 56 -7.87 9.43 0.86
N GLY A 57 -6.59 9.74 0.60
CA GLY A 57 -5.87 9.31 -0.60
C GLY A 57 -5.94 10.29 -1.78
N PHE A 58 -6.56 11.47 -1.65
CA PHE A 58 -6.52 12.45 -2.73
C PHE A 58 -5.11 13.03 -2.89
N VAL A 59 -4.69 13.19 -4.14
CA VAL A 59 -3.44 13.86 -4.52
C VAL A 59 -3.73 15.22 -5.16
N VAL A 60 -2.80 16.17 -5.03
CA VAL A 60 -2.93 17.47 -5.70
C VAL A 60 -2.53 17.32 -7.16
N GLU A 61 -3.42 17.71 -8.07
CA GLU A 61 -3.17 17.70 -9.51
C GLU A 61 -2.84 19.08 -10.07
N GLY A 62 -3.15 20.16 -9.33
CA GLY A 62 -2.82 21.52 -9.75
C GLY A 62 -3.27 22.60 -8.78
N VAL A 63 -2.80 23.83 -9.02
CA VAL A 63 -3.20 25.03 -8.30
C VAL A 63 -3.52 26.14 -9.29
N PHE A 64 -4.74 26.68 -9.25
CA PHE A 64 -5.07 27.91 -9.96
C PHE A 64 -4.75 29.09 -9.07
N ARG A 65 -3.87 29.98 -9.54
CA ARG A 65 -3.44 31.14 -8.77
C ARG A 65 -4.36 32.32 -8.99
N ASN A 66 -4.65 33.07 -7.92
CA ASN A 66 -5.52 34.24 -7.93
C ASN A 66 -6.87 33.97 -8.64
N HIS A 67 -7.47 32.81 -8.38
CA HIS A 67 -8.61 32.32 -9.17
C HIS A 67 -9.95 32.92 -8.71
N TYR A 68 -10.11 33.17 -7.41
CA TYR A 68 -11.30 33.78 -6.84
C TYR A 68 -10.98 35.08 -6.11
N LEU A 69 -11.86 36.08 -6.22
CA LEU A 69 -11.82 37.28 -5.40
C LEU A 69 -12.80 37.09 -4.23
N ILE A 70 -12.29 37.05 -3.01
CA ILE A 70 -13.06 36.85 -1.77
C ILE A 70 -12.70 38.01 -0.84
N ASP A 71 -13.71 38.77 -0.42
CA ASP A 71 -13.56 39.94 0.48
C ASP A 71 -12.45 40.92 0.03
N GLY A 72 -12.32 41.12 -1.29
CA GLY A 72 -11.32 42.03 -1.88
C GLY A 72 -9.91 41.46 -2.02
N ALA A 73 -9.67 40.22 -1.60
CA ALA A 73 -8.39 39.53 -1.77
C ALA A 73 -8.51 38.35 -2.76
N PHE A 74 -7.50 38.16 -3.60
CA PHE A 74 -7.44 37.00 -4.47
C PHE A 74 -7.01 35.74 -3.69
N ALA A 75 -7.71 34.63 -3.92
CA ALA A 75 -7.43 33.32 -3.34
C ALA A 75 -7.12 32.30 -4.43
N ASP A 76 -6.19 31.39 -4.11
CA ASP A 76 -5.84 30.26 -4.97
C ASP A 76 -6.83 29.12 -4.79
N VAL A 77 -6.90 28.24 -5.80
CA VAL A 77 -7.70 27.02 -5.77
C VAL A 77 -6.81 25.82 -5.95
N VAL A 78 -6.84 24.91 -4.98
CA VAL A 78 -6.13 23.63 -5.03
C VAL A 78 -7.05 22.57 -5.62
N ARG A 79 -6.62 21.92 -6.69
CA ARG A 79 -7.34 20.83 -7.36
C ARG A 79 -6.79 19.51 -6.87
N LEU A 80 -7.67 18.65 -6.36
CA LEU A 80 -7.30 17.34 -5.85
C LEU A 80 -8.07 16.23 -6.57
N ALA A 81 -7.47 15.05 -6.67
CA ALA A 81 -8.14 13.87 -7.21
C ALA A 81 -7.79 12.58 -6.49
N LEU A 82 -8.74 11.65 -6.51
CA LEU A 82 -8.60 10.27 -6.11
C LEU A 82 -8.92 9.37 -7.30
N PHE A 83 -8.22 8.25 -7.40
CA PHE A 83 -8.30 7.31 -8.54
C PHE A 83 -8.83 5.95 -8.10
N ARG A 84 -9.51 5.25 -9.01
CA ARG A 84 -10.12 3.94 -8.77
C ARG A 84 -9.12 2.91 -8.28
N ASP A 85 -7.92 2.90 -8.83
CA ASP A 85 -6.86 1.95 -8.48
C ASP A 85 -6.40 2.11 -7.02
N THR A 86 -6.33 3.36 -6.54
CA THR A 86 -5.97 3.72 -5.16
C THR A 86 -7.10 3.32 -4.22
N TRP A 87 -8.35 3.57 -4.61
CA TRP A 87 -9.51 3.15 -3.83
C TRP A 87 -9.61 1.63 -3.70
N ASN A 88 -9.48 0.89 -4.82
CA ASN A 88 -9.52 -0.57 -4.85
C ASN A 88 -8.43 -1.20 -3.97
N ARG A 89 -7.22 -0.65 -4.02
CA ARG A 89 -6.07 -1.21 -3.31
C ARG A 89 -6.07 -0.89 -1.82
N TYR A 90 -6.49 0.31 -1.42
CA TYR A 90 -6.20 0.80 -0.07
C TYR A 90 -7.42 1.27 0.72
N LEU A 91 -8.50 1.70 0.07
CA LEU A 91 -9.56 2.45 0.73
C LEU A 91 -10.89 1.71 0.82
N ARG A 92 -11.17 0.76 -0.10
CA ARG A 92 -12.46 0.06 -0.17
C ARG A 92 -12.87 -0.57 1.15
N GLY A 93 -12.03 -1.43 1.73
CA GLY A 93 -12.31 -2.10 3.01
C GLY A 93 -12.50 -1.11 4.17
N PRO A 94 -11.54 -0.20 4.43
CA PRO A 94 -11.69 0.83 5.44
C PRO A 94 -12.94 1.71 5.25
N MET A 95 -13.28 2.13 4.03
CA MET A 95 -14.43 2.99 3.75
C MET A 95 -15.75 2.27 3.98
N GLN A 96 -15.90 1.02 3.54
CA GLN A 96 -17.09 0.22 3.82
C GLN A 96 -17.32 0.06 5.33
N ALA A 97 -16.26 -0.16 6.10
CA ALA A 97 -16.36 -0.21 7.56
C ALA A 97 -16.82 1.14 8.16
N VAL A 98 -16.34 2.28 7.65
CA VAL A 98 -16.83 3.62 8.07
C VAL A 98 -18.31 3.81 7.75
N VAL A 99 -18.73 3.43 6.54
CA VAL A 99 -20.13 3.54 6.08
C VAL A 99 -21.07 2.68 6.93
N GLU A 100 -20.64 1.48 7.30
CA GLU A 100 -21.38 0.58 8.20
C GLU A 100 -21.33 0.99 9.68
N GLY A 101 -20.68 2.11 10.02
CA GLY A 101 -20.54 2.59 11.38
C GLY A 101 -19.60 1.75 12.25
N LYS A 102 -18.85 0.82 11.65
CA LYS A 102 -17.84 0.01 12.34
C LYS A 102 -16.60 0.86 12.62
N ARG A 103 -15.95 0.60 13.76
CA ARG A 103 -14.66 1.21 14.05
C ARG A 103 -13.62 0.62 13.09
N VAL A 104 -13.05 1.44 12.22
CA VAL A 104 -11.90 1.04 11.41
C VAL A 104 -10.74 0.79 12.36
N MET A 105 -10.35 -0.47 12.52
CA MET A 105 -9.13 -0.81 13.23
C MET A 105 -7.95 -0.30 12.42
N ASP A 106 -6.99 0.32 13.10
CA ASP A 106 -5.73 0.70 12.45
C ASP A 106 -5.06 -0.60 11.97
N PRO A 107 -4.85 -0.79 10.65
CA PRO A 107 -4.31 -2.03 10.08
C PRO A 107 -2.87 -2.26 10.52
N THR A 108 -2.22 -1.25 11.10
CA THR A 108 -0.89 -1.34 11.69
C THR A 108 -0.93 -1.62 13.20
N SER A 109 -2.08 -1.97 13.76
CA SER A 109 -2.20 -2.39 15.16
C SER A 109 -1.66 -3.81 15.36
N PRO A 110 -1.11 -4.12 16.55
CA PRO A 110 -0.71 -5.49 16.88
C PRO A 110 -1.82 -6.52 16.63
N GLY A 111 -1.44 -7.68 16.08
CA GLY A 111 -2.34 -8.77 15.71
C GLY A 111 -3.05 -8.61 14.37
N GLN A 112 -2.92 -7.46 13.69
CA GLN A 112 -3.39 -7.31 12.31
C GLN A 112 -2.41 -7.96 11.34
N SER A 113 -2.93 -8.47 10.22
CA SER A 113 -2.13 -9.06 9.16
C SER A 113 -2.49 -8.50 7.79
N HIS A 114 -1.50 -8.48 6.91
CA HIS A 114 -1.64 -8.20 5.49
C HIS A 114 -1.11 -9.39 4.70
N GLU A 115 -1.82 -9.76 3.64
CA GLU A 115 -1.44 -10.86 2.75
C GLU A 115 -1.30 -10.35 1.32
N THR A 116 -0.28 -10.83 0.62
CA THR A 116 -0.07 -10.54 -0.80
C THR A 116 0.57 -11.74 -1.49
N THR A 117 0.37 -11.84 -2.80
CA THR A 117 0.88 -12.96 -3.60
C THR A 117 2.13 -12.52 -4.36
N ILE A 118 3.21 -13.27 -4.18
CA ILE A 118 4.49 -13.08 -4.86
C ILE A 118 4.64 -14.17 -5.93
N LEU A 119 4.92 -13.76 -7.17
CA LEU A 119 5.24 -14.66 -8.28
C LEU A 119 6.75 -14.70 -8.52
N ALA A 120 7.34 -15.90 -8.52
CA ALA A 120 8.74 -16.14 -8.82
C ALA A 120 8.94 -16.39 -10.32
N THR A 121 8.70 -15.37 -11.15
CA THR A 121 8.85 -15.52 -12.60
C THR A 121 10.31 -15.55 -13.03
N ARG A 122 10.58 -16.16 -14.18
CA ARG A 122 11.93 -16.22 -14.78
C ARG A 122 12.54 -14.84 -14.94
N GLU A 123 11.74 -13.86 -15.37
CA GLU A 123 12.20 -12.49 -15.59
C GLU A 123 12.66 -11.85 -14.28
N ARG A 124 11.93 -12.06 -13.17
CA ARG A 124 12.30 -11.53 -11.86
C ARG A 124 13.59 -12.15 -11.34
N ILE A 125 13.74 -13.47 -11.49
CA ILE A 125 14.95 -14.20 -11.09
C ILE A 125 16.15 -13.68 -11.90
N ALA A 126 16.02 -13.58 -13.22
CA ALA A 126 17.08 -13.09 -14.09
C ALA A 126 17.46 -11.62 -13.80
N LEU A 127 16.45 -10.73 -13.67
CA LEU A 127 16.68 -9.33 -13.34
C LEU A 127 17.36 -9.17 -11.98
N PHE A 128 16.98 -9.97 -10.99
CA PHE A 128 17.63 -9.93 -9.68
C PHE A 128 19.08 -10.42 -9.73
N GLY A 129 19.39 -11.47 -10.49
CA GLY A 129 20.77 -11.90 -10.71
C GLY A 129 21.64 -10.79 -11.30
N VAL A 130 21.12 -10.06 -12.30
CA VAL A 130 21.82 -8.90 -12.87
C VAL A 130 21.97 -7.76 -11.85
N LEU A 131 20.90 -7.41 -11.13
CA LEU A 131 20.89 -6.31 -10.16
C LEU A 131 21.82 -6.56 -8.97
N SER A 132 21.79 -7.78 -8.43
CA SER A 132 22.58 -8.17 -7.26
C SER A 132 24.04 -8.48 -7.60
N GLY A 133 24.33 -8.79 -8.87
CA GLY A 133 25.61 -9.33 -9.29
C GLY A 133 25.82 -10.81 -8.92
N ASP A 134 24.79 -11.47 -8.37
CA ASP A 134 24.85 -12.90 -8.06
C ASP A 134 24.64 -13.73 -9.34
N ALA A 135 25.78 -14.07 -9.94
CA ALA A 135 25.88 -14.88 -11.14
C ALA A 135 26.06 -16.39 -10.86
N ASN A 136 25.68 -16.87 -9.67
CA ASN A 136 25.76 -18.30 -9.36
C ASN A 136 24.90 -19.12 -10.35
N PRO A 137 25.48 -20.10 -11.07
CA PRO A 137 24.79 -20.79 -12.15
C PRO A 137 23.57 -21.61 -11.69
N ILE A 138 23.45 -21.95 -10.40
CA ILE A 138 22.28 -22.67 -9.86
C ILE A 138 20.95 -21.93 -10.07
N HIS A 139 21.01 -20.62 -10.36
CA HIS A 139 19.83 -19.79 -10.58
C HIS A 139 19.35 -19.75 -12.04
N GLY A 140 20.12 -20.29 -12.99
CA GLY A 140 19.76 -20.20 -14.43
C GLY A 140 20.20 -21.37 -15.30
N ASP A 141 21.16 -22.19 -14.88
CA ASP A 141 21.65 -23.35 -15.61
C ASP A 141 21.07 -24.65 -15.01
N PRO A 142 20.22 -25.40 -15.75
CA PRO A 142 19.67 -26.67 -15.28
C PRO A 142 20.73 -27.73 -14.94
N ALA A 143 21.86 -27.76 -15.64
CA ALA A 143 22.92 -28.73 -15.37
C ALA A 143 23.61 -28.42 -14.04
N ALA A 144 23.96 -27.15 -13.81
CA ALA A 144 24.56 -26.70 -12.55
C ALA A 144 23.60 -26.87 -11.36
N ALA A 145 22.32 -26.56 -11.54
CA ALA A 145 21.31 -26.77 -10.50
C ALA A 145 21.20 -28.25 -10.12
N LYS A 146 21.18 -29.15 -11.12
CA LYS A 146 21.16 -30.60 -10.91
C LYS A 146 22.41 -31.12 -10.23
N GLU A 147 23.59 -30.63 -10.61
CA GLU A 147 24.86 -30.96 -9.95
C GLU A 147 24.88 -30.51 -8.48
N ALA A 148 24.25 -29.37 -8.18
CA ALA A 148 24.07 -28.87 -6.82
C ALA A 148 22.95 -29.57 -6.03
N GLY A 149 22.26 -30.55 -6.61
CA GLY A 149 21.23 -31.35 -5.94
C GLY A 149 19.80 -30.81 -6.05
N PHE A 150 19.56 -29.78 -6.87
CA PHE A 150 18.22 -29.26 -7.14
C PHE A 150 17.62 -29.90 -8.39
N PRO A 151 16.30 -30.12 -8.46
CA PRO A 151 15.66 -30.71 -9.64
C PRO A 151 15.66 -29.76 -10.86
N SER A 152 15.78 -28.46 -10.63
CA SER A 152 15.78 -27.38 -11.62
C SER A 152 16.39 -26.12 -11.00
N PRO A 153 16.66 -25.05 -11.79
CA PRO A 153 17.15 -23.79 -11.24
C PRO A 153 16.23 -23.21 -10.17
N ILE A 154 16.83 -22.64 -9.13
CA ILE A 154 16.13 -22.05 -7.99
C ILE A 154 16.25 -20.53 -8.02
N ALA A 155 15.25 -19.83 -7.49
CA ALA A 155 15.34 -18.38 -7.30
C ALA A 155 16.39 -18.04 -6.22
N HIS A 156 17.01 -16.86 -6.32
CA HIS A 156 17.83 -16.30 -5.25
C HIS A 156 16.98 -16.08 -3.99
N GLY A 157 17.42 -16.53 -2.81
CA GLY A 157 16.66 -16.29 -1.58
C GLY A 157 16.35 -14.81 -1.34
N MET A 158 17.35 -13.95 -1.56
CA MET A 158 17.20 -12.49 -1.40
C MET A 158 16.28 -11.83 -2.43
N LEU A 159 15.85 -12.52 -3.49
CA LEU A 159 14.76 -12.05 -4.33
C LEU A 159 13.49 -11.85 -3.49
N LEU A 160 13.20 -12.75 -2.54
CA LEU A 160 12.05 -12.61 -1.64
C LEU A 160 12.18 -11.35 -0.78
N GLY A 161 13.37 -11.09 -0.23
CA GLY A 161 13.64 -9.88 0.54
C GLY A 161 13.42 -8.60 -0.28
N ALA A 162 13.85 -8.58 -1.54
CA ALA A 162 13.61 -7.46 -2.45
C ALA A 162 12.11 -7.28 -2.78
N LEU A 163 11.37 -8.37 -2.98
CA LEU A 163 9.94 -8.31 -3.25
C LEU A 163 9.14 -7.87 -2.01
N ILE A 164 9.48 -8.36 -0.82
CA ILE A 164 8.91 -7.90 0.46
C ILE A 164 9.19 -6.42 0.69
N SER A 165 10.39 -5.92 0.34
CA SER A 165 10.69 -4.49 0.38
C SER A 165 9.73 -3.67 -0.50
N GLY A 166 9.34 -4.21 -1.66
CA GLY A 166 8.32 -3.61 -2.52
C GLY A 166 6.98 -3.51 -1.78
N VAL A 167 6.52 -4.62 -1.19
CA VAL A 167 5.28 -4.67 -0.38
C VAL A 167 5.30 -3.61 0.72
N PHE A 168 6.39 -3.49 1.47
CA PHE A 168 6.51 -2.50 2.54
C PHE A 168 6.45 -1.05 2.03
N GLY A 169 7.08 -0.76 0.90
CA GLY A 169 7.13 0.57 0.31
C GLY A 169 5.84 0.97 -0.41
N THR A 170 5.06 0.02 -0.93
CA THR A 170 3.93 0.32 -1.81
C THR A 170 2.58 -0.17 -1.33
N GLU A 171 2.53 -1.25 -0.55
CA GLU A 171 1.28 -1.93 -0.17
C GLU A 171 0.96 -1.78 1.31
N PHE A 172 1.81 -2.34 2.18
CA PHE A 172 1.59 -2.39 3.62
C PHE A 172 2.90 -2.32 4.40
N PRO A 173 3.11 -1.41 5.36
CA PRO A 173 2.21 -0.32 5.74
C PRO A 173 1.97 0.70 4.61
N GLY A 174 2.82 0.68 3.57
CA GLY A 174 2.62 1.42 2.33
C GLY A 174 3.51 2.67 2.21
N PRO A 175 3.17 3.59 1.29
CA PRO A 175 4.01 4.72 0.93
C PRO A 175 4.50 5.56 2.12
N GLY A 176 5.80 5.90 2.11
CA GLY A 176 6.46 6.66 3.18
C GLY A 176 6.98 5.82 4.34
N THR A 177 6.79 4.50 4.30
CA THR A 177 7.44 3.56 5.23
C THR A 177 8.94 3.52 4.99
N ILE A 178 9.72 3.59 6.08
CA ILE A 178 11.17 3.37 6.06
C ILE A 178 11.45 1.98 6.60
N TYR A 179 12.05 1.13 5.76
CA TYR A 179 12.42 -0.24 6.10
C TYR A 179 13.80 -0.23 6.79
N ARG A 180 13.85 -0.49 8.11
CA ARG A 180 15.06 -0.28 8.93
C ARG A 180 15.89 -1.54 9.12
N LYS A 181 15.23 -2.66 9.40
CA LYS A 181 15.87 -3.95 9.68
C LYS A 181 15.01 -5.07 9.12
N GLN A 182 15.67 -6.10 8.63
CA GLN A 182 15.04 -7.36 8.28
C GLN A 182 15.96 -8.51 8.68
N ASP A 183 15.39 -9.49 9.37
CA ASP A 183 15.97 -10.82 9.52
C ASP A 183 15.18 -11.79 8.62
N LEU A 184 15.84 -12.67 7.86
CA LEU A 184 15.18 -13.67 7.02
C LEU A 184 15.86 -15.03 7.15
N HIS A 185 15.05 -16.07 7.33
CA HIS A 185 15.44 -17.47 7.25
C HIS A 185 14.80 -18.09 6.02
N PHE A 186 15.62 -18.63 5.12
CA PHE A 186 15.16 -19.32 3.91
C PHE A 186 15.06 -20.82 4.22
N VAL A 187 13.82 -21.32 4.30
CA VAL A 187 13.49 -22.67 4.76
C VAL A 187 13.47 -23.67 3.61
N ALA A 188 12.91 -23.28 2.46
CA ALA A 188 12.79 -24.14 1.29
C ALA A 188 13.15 -23.37 0.00
N PRO A 189 13.68 -24.06 -1.03
CA PRO A 189 13.96 -23.42 -2.32
C PRO A 189 12.65 -23.01 -3.02
N VAL A 190 12.76 -21.95 -3.82
CA VAL A 190 11.69 -21.45 -4.69
C VAL A 190 12.06 -21.75 -6.12
N PHE A 191 11.12 -22.29 -6.89
CA PHE A 191 11.29 -22.60 -8.29
C PHE A 191 10.60 -21.58 -9.20
N GLU A 192 11.05 -21.52 -10.45
CA GLU A 192 10.43 -20.68 -11.48
C GLU A 192 8.92 -20.97 -11.61
N GLY A 193 8.12 -19.92 -11.69
CA GLY A 193 6.67 -19.99 -11.91
C GLY A 193 5.86 -20.22 -10.63
N GLU A 194 6.50 -20.43 -9.49
CA GLU A 194 5.79 -20.63 -8.23
C GLU A 194 5.08 -19.35 -7.76
N SER A 195 3.90 -19.57 -7.21
CA SER A 195 3.11 -18.57 -6.50
C SER A 195 3.29 -18.76 -5.00
N LEU A 196 3.66 -17.69 -4.32
CA LEU A 196 3.96 -17.66 -2.89
C LEU A 196 3.01 -16.69 -2.20
N LEU A 197 2.42 -17.11 -1.09
CA LEU A 197 1.63 -16.25 -0.21
C LEU A 197 2.55 -15.65 0.85
N ALA A 198 2.74 -14.33 0.80
CA ALA A 198 3.43 -13.58 1.84
C ALA A 198 2.41 -13.02 2.83
N ARG A 199 2.54 -13.41 4.10
CA ARG A 199 1.77 -12.92 5.24
C ARG A 199 2.66 -12.05 6.11
N ILE A 200 2.27 -10.80 6.31
CA ILE A 200 2.92 -9.85 7.21
C ILE A 200 2.00 -9.65 8.40
N THR A 201 2.45 -9.99 9.60
CA THR A 201 1.65 -9.87 10.83
C THR A 201 2.31 -8.88 11.77
N VAL A 202 1.57 -7.85 12.19
CA VAL A 202 2.06 -6.85 13.14
C VAL A 202 2.21 -7.48 14.52
N LEU A 203 3.45 -7.55 15.01
CA LEU A 203 3.75 -8.04 16.35
C LEU A 203 3.63 -6.92 17.38
N SER A 204 4.17 -5.75 17.07
CA SER A 204 4.09 -4.59 17.95
C SER A 204 4.13 -3.27 17.17
N LYS A 205 3.56 -2.23 17.77
CA LYS A 205 3.65 -0.86 17.27
C LYS A 205 3.82 0.11 18.44
N ILE A 206 4.94 0.83 18.46
CA ILE A 206 5.25 1.85 19.47
C ILE A 206 5.52 3.17 18.75
N GLY A 207 4.57 4.10 18.88
CA GLY A 207 4.60 5.35 18.14
C GLY A 207 4.60 5.11 16.62
N ARG A 208 5.76 5.33 15.99
CA ARG A 208 5.97 5.12 14.54
C ARG A 208 6.77 3.87 14.22
N THR A 209 7.33 3.20 15.22
CA THR A 209 8.06 1.95 15.00
C THR A 209 7.07 0.81 14.99
N LEU A 210 7.12 0.00 13.94
CA LEU A 210 6.30 -1.20 13.75
C LEU A 210 7.21 -2.40 13.58
N ILE A 211 6.97 -3.43 14.38
CA ILE A 211 7.64 -4.74 14.27
C ILE A 211 6.63 -5.71 13.67
N ALA A 212 7.02 -6.39 12.60
CA ALA A 212 6.18 -7.35 11.92
C ALA A 212 6.89 -8.68 11.67
N ASN A 213 6.17 -9.77 11.91
CA ASN A 213 6.55 -11.09 11.41
C ASN A 213 6.23 -11.16 9.92
N VAL A 214 7.10 -11.82 9.15
CA VAL A 214 6.93 -12.12 7.74
C VAL A 214 7.00 -13.62 7.58
N GLU A 215 5.95 -14.22 7.01
CA GLU A 215 5.96 -15.61 6.57
C GLU A 215 5.68 -15.65 5.07
N VAL A 216 6.46 -16.43 4.35
CA VAL A 216 6.27 -16.71 2.94
C VAL A 216 6.03 -18.20 2.80
N ARG A 217 4.85 -18.57 2.29
CA ARG A 217 4.44 -19.95 2.09
C ARG A 217 4.13 -20.23 0.63
N ARG A 218 4.34 -21.45 0.18
CA ARG A 218 3.95 -21.89 -1.15
C ARG A 218 2.43 -21.93 -1.23
N SER A 219 1.84 -21.23 -2.22
CA SER A 219 0.38 -21.19 -2.39
C SER A 219 -0.21 -22.58 -2.64
N SER A 220 0.56 -23.46 -3.28
CA SER A 220 0.24 -24.89 -3.39
C SER A 220 0.79 -25.64 -2.18
N GLY A 221 -0.09 -26.04 -1.26
CA GLY A 221 0.26 -26.96 -0.17
C GLY A 221 0.80 -26.32 1.12
N ASP A 222 0.84 -24.99 1.21
CA ASP A 222 1.11 -24.22 2.44
C ASP A 222 2.49 -24.45 3.10
N GLU A 223 3.45 -24.98 2.33
CA GLU A 223 4.81 -25.21 2.79
C GLU A 223 5.53 -23.90 3.08
N LEU A 224 6.22 -23.82 4.23
CA LEU A 224 7.00 -22.65 4.61
C LEU A 224 8.26 -22.54 3.74
N VAL A 225 8.42 -21.40 3.08
CA VAL A 225 9.53 -21.09 2.18
C VAL A 225 10.53 -20.16 2.83
N ALA A 226 10.02 -19.12 3.50
CA ALA A 226 10.84 -18.18 4.24
C ALA A 226 10.06 -17.60 5.43
N GLU A 227 10.78 -17.21 6.47
CA GLU A 227 10.22 -16.51 7.62
C GLU A 227 11.19 -15.47 8.15
N GLY A 228 10.71 -14.53 8.96
CA GLY A 228 11.57 -13.60 9.67
C GLY A 228 10.84 -12.38 10.21
N GLU A 229 11.60 -11.40 10.69
CA GLU A 229 11.06 -10.21 11.34
C GLU A 229 11.55 -8.92 10.66
N ALA A 230 10.63 -7.97 10.49
CA ALA A 230 10.86 -6.65 9.93
C ALA A 230 10.71 -5.56 11.01
N GLU A 231 11.63 -4.60 11.03
CA GLU A 231 11.45 -3.32 11.72
C GLU A 231 11.19 -2.21 10.70
N LEU A 232 10.01 -1.58 10.82
CA LEU A 232 9.51 -0.53 9.93
C LEU A 232 9.28 0.76 10.71
N LEU A 233 9.55 1.89 10.08
CA LEU A 233 9.17 3.21 10.59
C LEU A 233 8.09 3.81 9.68
N ILE A 234 6.87 3.87 10.17
CA ILE A 234 5.73 4.43 9.42
C ILE A 234 5.80 5.96 9.35
N PRO A 235 5.26 6.59 8.30
CA PRO A 235 5.26 8.05 8.17
C PRO A 235 4.47 8.71 9.31
N ARG A 236 4.75 9.99 9.57
CA ARG A 236 3.87 10.76 10.46
C ARG A 236 2.52 10.90 9.78
N ASN A 237 1.43 10.67 10.52
CA ASN A 237 0.12 11.12 10.07
C ASN A 237 0.23 12.62 9.82
N SER A 238 -0.07 13.07 8.61
CA SER A 238 -0.18 14.50 8.28
C SER A 238 -1.23 15.11 9.20
N SER A 239 -0.78 15.77 10.27
CA SER A 239 -1.61 16.62 11.14
C SER A 239 -2.15 17.82 10.39
#